data_AF-A0A3S3KPR1-F1
#
_entry.id   AF-A0A3S3KPR1-F1
#
_cell.length_a   1.000
_cell.length_b   1.000
_cell.length_c   1.000
_cell.angle_alpha   90.00
_cell.angle_beta   90.00
_cell.angle_gamma   90.00
#
_symmetry.space_group_name_H-M   'P 1'
#
loop_
_entity.id
_entity.type
_entity.pdbx_description
1 polymer ?
#
loop_
_entity_poly.entity_id
_entity_poly.type
_entity_poly.pdbx_seq_one_letter_code
_entity_poly.pdbx_strand_id
1 'polypeptide(L)'
;MTRMELARVWPPTRDAAGLAGHKPMSPVEAIRRKCLDCSGQQLAEVKLCETVTCPLWPFRAGRHPYTRKCLLEVNSEQRPSTGTPVAQNRSSSGIGLQQHDCREGEAKAGQDAGVASGEAG
;
A
#
# COMPACT_ATOMS: atom_id res chain seq x y z
N MET A 1 -19.79 2.12 -18.47
CA MET A 1 -18.75 2.75 -19.31
C MET A 1 -17.84 1.68 -19.83
N THR A 2 -17.45 1.78 -21.10
CA THR A 2 -16.45 0.89 -21.70
C THR A 2 -15.04 1.29 -21.25
N ARG A 3 -14.09 0.34 -21.31
CA ARG A 3 -12.67 0.63 -21.05
C ARG A 3 -12.13 1.78 -21.91
N MET A 4 -12.59 1.86 -23.15
CA MET A 4 -12.14 2.87 -24.12
C MET A 4 -12.68 4.28 -23.80
N GLU A 5 -13.87 4.39 -23.24
CA GLU A 5 -14.43 5.67 -22.76
C GLU A 5 -13.63 6.20 -21.58
N LEU A 6 -13.31 5.35 -20.60
CA LEU A 6 -12.50 5.73 -19.44
C LEU A 6 -11.09 6.18 -19.83
N ALA A 7 -10.48 5.56 -20.84
CA ALA A 7 -9.14 5.91 -21.31
C ALA A 7 -9.04 7.32 -21.94
N ARG A 8 -10.17 7.93 -22.34
CA ARG A 8 -10.20 9.29 -22.90
C ARG A 8 -10.28 10.38 -21.84
N VAL A 9 -10.54 10.04 -20.58
CA VAL A 9 -10.68 11.00 -19.49
C VAL A 9 -9.28 11.47 -19.04
N TRP A 10 -8.97 12.75 -19.30
CA TRP A 10 -7.74 13.40 -18.86
C TRP A 10 -8.04 14.77 -18.24
N PRO A 11 -7.60 15.05 -16.99
CA PRO A 11 -6.93 14.15 -16.05
C PRO A 11 -7.89 13.07 -15.52
N PRO A 12 -7.39 11.87 -15.19
CA PRO A 12 -8.24 10.83 -14.60
C PRO A 12 -8.73 11.29 -13.22
N THR A 13 -10.05 11.44 -13.08
CA THR A 13 -10.67 11.76 -11.78
C THR A 13 -10.71 10.52 -10.88
N ARG A 14 -10.93 10.72 -9.58
CA ARG A 14 -11.10 9.62 -8.61
C ARG A 14 -12.22 8.67 -9.04
N ASP A 15 -13.33 9.21 -9.53
CA ASP A 15 -14.48 8.42 -9.93
C ASP A 15 -14.18 7.58 -11.17
N ALA A 16 -13.47 8.15 -12.16
CA ALA A 16 -13.00 7.41 -13.33
C ALA A 16 -12.05 6.26 -12.92
N ALA A 17 -11.16 6.49 -11.95
CA ALA A 17 -10.29 5.45 -11.41
C ALA A 17 -11.09 4.35 -10.67
N GLY A 18 -12.14 4.72 -9.92
CA GLY A 18 -13.03 3.79 -9.24
C GLY A 18 -13.83 2.92 -10.23
N LEU A 19 -14.37 3.53 -11.28
CA LEU A 19 -15.07 2.82 -12.38
C LEU A 19 -14.14 1.87 -13.15
N ALA A 20 -12.85 2.19 -13.23
CA ALA A 20 -11.82 1.30 -13.78
C ALA A 20 -11.39 0.17 -12.81
N GLY A 21 -11.93 0.12 -11.60
CA GLY A 21 -11.62 -0.91 -10.59
C GLY A 21 -10.34 -0.64 -9.79
N HIS A 22 -9.80 0.57 -9.82
CA HIS A 22 -8.62 0.92 -9.02
C HIS A 22 -9.02 1.24 -7.57
N LYS A 23 -8.37 0.58 -6.60
CA LYS A 23 -8.49 0.93 -5.19
C LYS A 23 -7.64 2.17 -4.86
N PRO A 24 -8.10 3.08 -3.99
CA PRO A 24 -7.27 4.17 -3.48
C PRO A 24 -6.00 3.64 -2.83
N MET A 25 -4.85 4.11 -3.29
CA MET A 25 -3.53 3.76 -2.76
C MET A 25 -2.57 4.94 -2.88
N SER A 26 -1.50 4.94 -2.10
CA SER A 26 -0.46 5.96 -2.23
C SER A 26 0.33 5.76 -3.53
N PRO A 27 0.89 6.84 -4.12
CA PRO A 27 1.72 6.73 -5.32
C PRO A 27 2.90 5.76 -5.16
N VAL A 28 3.49 5.71 -3.96
CA VAL A 28 4.62 4.84 -3.65
C VAL A 28 4.21 3.36 -3.65
N GLU A 29 3.00 3.03 -3.18
CA GLU A 29 2.45 1.68 -3.28
C GLU A 29 2.17 1.29 -4.74
N ALA A 30 1.62 2.20 -5.54
CA ALA A 30 1.39 1.96 -6.96
C ALA A 30 2.72 1.67 -7.70
N ILE A 31 3.77 2.44 -7.43
CA ILE A 31 5.11 2.21 -7.97
C ILE A 31 5.65 0.85 -7.52
N ARG A 32 5.51 0.49 -6.25
CA ARG A 32 5.95 -0.82 -5.74
C ARG A 32 5.24 -1.98 -6.45
N ARG A 33 3.92 -1.86 -6.70
CA ARG A 33 3.19 -2.87 -7.49
C ARG A 33 3.72 -2.95 -8.92
N LYS A 34 4.11 -1.82 -9.52
CA LYS A 34 4.74 -1.82 -10.84
C LYS A 34 6.13 -2.46 -10.83
N CYS A 35 6.92 -2.25 -9.78
CA CYS A 35 8.20 -2.95 -9.64
C CYS A 35 8.00 -4.46 -9.52
N LEU A 36 6.98 -4.92 -8.77
CA LEU A 36 6.64 -6.34 -8.69
C LEU A 36 6.23 -6.91 -10.06
N ASP A 37 5.40 -6.20 -10.80
CA ASP A 37 5.01 -6.58 -12.18
C ASP A 37 6.23 -6.68 -13.10
N CYS A 38 7.15 -5.72 -13.03
CA CYS A 38 8.39 -5.71 -13.82
C CYS A 38 9.34 -6.87 -13.46
N SER A 39 9.40 -7.26 -12.19
CA SER A 39 10.28 -8.30 -11.66
C SER A 39 9.62 -9.69 -11.61
N GLY A 40 8.55 -9.92 -12.37
CA GLY A 40 7.88 -11.23 -12.43
C GLY A 40 7.21 -11.66 -11.11
N GLN A 41 6.71 -10.69 -10.34
CA GLN A 41 6.12 -10.85 -9.00
C GLN A 41 7.09 -11.34 -7.91
N GLN A 42 8.40 -11.33 -8.16
CA GLN A 42 9.40 -11.76 -7.18
C GLN A 42 9.90 -10.60 -6.31
N LEU A 43 9.61 -10.68 -5.00
CA LEU A 43 10.05 -9.67 -4.03
C LEU A 43 11.59 -9.59 -3.88
N ALA A 44 12.28 -10.72 -4.06
CA ALA A 44 13.74 -10.78 -4.01
C ALA A 44 14.36 -9.96 -5.16
N GLU A 45 13.85 -10.16 -6.37
CA GLU A 45 14.28 -9.44 -7.57
C GLU A 45 14.07 -7.94 -7.46
N VAL A 46 12.96 -7.48 -6.86
CA VAL A 46 12.75 -6.04 -6.62
C VAL A 46 13.84 -5.44 -5.71
N LYS A 47 14.32 -6.20 -4.72
CA LYS A 47 15.38 -5.74 -3.82
C LYS A 47 16.75 -5.75 -4.52
N LEU A 48 17.01 -6.79 -5.31
CA LEU A 48 18.26 -7.01 -6.05
C LEU A 48 18.30 -6.26 -7.40
N CYS A 49 17.25 -5.53 -7.75
CA CYS A 49 17.16 -4.78 -9.01
C CYS A 49 18.35 -3.80 -9.20
N GLU A 50 19.17 -4.08 -10.22
CA GLU A 50 20.37 -3.32 -10.54
C GLU A 50 20.14 -2.18 -11.55
N THR A 51 18.91 -2.01 -12.05
CA THR A 51 18.55 -0.98 -13.03
C THR A 51 18.49 0.41 -12.38
N VAL A 52 19.64 0.94 -11.96
CA VAL A 52 19.79 2.25 -11.29
C VAL A 52 19.37 3.43 -12.16
N THR A 53 19.36 3.25 -13.48
CA THR A 53 18.86 4.24 -14.45
C THR A 53 17.34 4.35 -14.47
N CYS A 54 16.62 3.41 -13.82
CA CYS A 54 15.18 3.45 -13.75
C CYS A 54 14.71 4.58 -12.82
N PRO A 55 13.81 5.47 -13.28
CA PRO A 55 13.29 6.58 -12.44
C PRO A 55 12.50 6.07 -11.22
N LEU A 56 12.03 4.83 -11.25
CA LEU A 56 11.31 4.19 -10.14
C LEU A 56 12.24 3.54 -9.12
N TRP A 57 13.53 3.36 -9.44
CA TRP A 57 14.50 2.67 -8.60
C TRP A 57 14.59 3.21 -7.16
N PRO A 58 14.56 4.54 -6.91
CA PRO A 58 14.61 5.08 -5.55
C PRO A 58 13.38 4.73 -4.70
N PHE A 59 12.25 4.43 -5.34
CA PHE A 59 10.97 4.18 -4.68
C PHE A 59 10.65 2.68 -4.51
N ARG A 60 11.49 1.78 -5.05
CA ARG A 60 11.25 0.32 -5.04
C ARG A 60 11.11 -0.28 -3.63
N ALA A 61 11.70 0.38 -2.64
CA ALA A 61 11.58 0.02 -1.22
C ALA A 61 10.19 0.32 -0.62
N GLY A 62 9.28 0.96 -1.35
CA GLY A 62 7.97 1.36 -0.82
C GLY A 62 8.04 2.58 0.11
N ARG A 63 9.13 3.35 0.06
CA ARG A 63 9.32 4.58 0.83
C ARG A 63 9.80 5.69 -0.10
N HIS A 64 9.40 6.92 0.19
CA HIS A 64 9.78 8.08 -0.61
C HIS A 64 11.06 8.71 -0.04
N PRO A 65 12.20 8.64 -0.75
CA PRO A 65 13.50 9.05 -0.23
C PRO A 65 13.60 10.55 0.04
N TYR A 66 12.86 11.38 -0.69
CA TYR A 66 12.92 12.85 -0.54
C TYR A 66 11.92 13.41 0.48
N THR A 67 11.33 12.54 1.31
CA THR A 67 10.46 13.02 2.39
C THR A 67 11.31 13.65 3.49
N ARG A 68 10.84 14.74 4.11
CA ARG A 68 11.55 15.39 5.24
C ARG A 68 12.01 14.41 6.32
N LYS A 69 11.22 13.37 6.63
CA LYS A 69 11.59 12.33 7.60
C LYS A 69 12.88 11.60 7.21
N CYS A 70 13.00 11.15 5.96
CA CYS A 70 14.20 10.45 5.49
C CYS A 70 15.41 11.37 5.35
N LEU A 71 15.20 12.65 4.97
CA LEU A 71 16.30 13.62 4.92
C LEU A 71 16.90 13.91 6.31
N LEU A 72 16.06 13.89 7.35
CA LEU A 72 16.52 14.06 8.73
C LEU A 72 17.22 12.80 9.26
N GLU A 73 16.73 11.61 8.90
CA GLU A 73 17.33 10.32 9.28
C GLU A 73 18.77 10.15 8.76
N VAL A 74 19.04 10.56 7.51
CA VAL A 74 20.40 10.53 6.91
C VAL A 74 21.41 11.40 7.67
N ASN A 75 20.93 12.46 8.36
CA ASN A 75 21.79 13.36 9.13
C ASN A 75 22.02 12.87 10.59
N SER A 76 21.26 11.87 11.05
CA SER A 76 21.35 11.36 12.42
C SER A 76 22.35 10.22 12.63
N GLU A 77 22.93 9.66 11.56
CA GLU A 77 23.97 8.63 11.66
C GLU A 77 25.34 9.16 12.18
N GLN A 78 25.43 10.46 12.50
CA GLN A 78 26.56 11.07 13.19
C GLN A 78 26.31 11.25 14.69
N ARG A 79 25.62 10.30 15.34
CA ARG A 79 25.49 10.30 16.80
C ARG A 79 26.45 9.27 17.41
N PRO A 80 27.50 9.69 18.15
CA PRO A 80 28.32 8.76 18.91
C PRO A 80 27.44 8.04 19.94
N SER A 81 27.71 6.75 20.12
CA SER A 81 27.07 5.89 21.10
C SER A 81 27.14 6.50 22.52
N THR A 82 26.07 7.10 23.00
CA THR A 82 25.92 7.40 24.44
C THR A 82 24.48 7.23 24.89
N GLY A 83 24.29 6.26 25.79
CA GLY A 83 23.37 6.42 26.91
C GLY A 83 22.01 5.72 26.80
N THR A 84 21.85 4.72 27.68
CA THR A 84 20.63 4.06 28.15
C THR A 84 19.38 4.95 28.21
N PRO A 85 18.19 4.46 27.82
CA PRO A 85 16.96 5.23 27.98
C PRO A 85 16.55 5.30 29.47
N VAL A 86 16.58 6.51 30.04
CA VAL A 86 15.90 6.81 31.31
C VAL A 86 14.39 6.81 31.07
N ALA A 87 13.69 5.98 31.83
CA ALA A 87 12.23 5.91 31.87
C ALA A 87 11.65 7.27 32.29
N GLN A 88 10.85 7.88 31.41
CA GLN A 88 10.03 9.05 31.77
C GLN A 88 8.57 8.66 31.87
N ASN A 89 8.13 8.70 33.12
CA ASN A 89 6.79 8.63 33.65
C ASN A 89 5.81 9.47 32.82
N ARG A 90 4.87 8.82 32.13
CA ARG A 90 3.76 9.51 31.46
C ARG A 90 2.61 9.66 32.46
N SER A 91 2.69 10.70 33.27
CA SER A 91 1.52 11.21 33.97
C SER A 91 0.54 11.83 32.98
N SER A 92 -0.68 11.31 33.05
CA SER A 92 -1.94 11.67 32.42
C SER A 92 -2.12 13.14 32.00
N SER A 93 -2.61 13.34 30.77
CA SER A 93 -3.56 14.41 30.47
C SER A 93 -4.49 13.89 29.37
N GLY A 94 -5.74 13.67 29.78
CA GLY A 94 -6.78 13.12 28.93
C GLY A 94 -7.17 14.11 27.84
N ILE A 95 -7.30 13.58 26.63
CA ILE A 95 -8.31 14.04 25.69
C ILE A 95 -9.10 12.80 25.28
N GLY A 96 -10.35 12.75 25.75
CA GLY A 96 -11.28 11.70 25.38
C GLY A 96 -11.59 11.79 23.90
N LEU A 97 -11.26 10.73 23.16
CA LEU A 97 -11.91 10.46 21.89
C LEU A 97 -12.73 9.20 22.09
N GLN A 98 -14.05 9.44 22.13
CA GLN A 98 -15.11 8.48 22.29
C GLN A 98 -14.97 7.36 21.24
N GLN A 99 -15.12 6.13 21.73
CA GLN A 99 -15.22 4.91 20.95
C GLN A 99 -16.34 5.04 19.91
N HIS A 100 -16.04 4.69 18.66
CA HIS A 100 -17.05 4.25 17.71
C HIS A 100 -16.82 2.76 17.48
N ASP A 101 -17.55 1.95 18.24
CA ASP A 101 -17.80 0.54 17.97
C ASP A 101 -18.53 0.42 16.61
N CYS A 102 -17.84 -0.08 15.59
CA CYS A 102 -18.51 -0.61 14.40
C CYS A 102 -18.97 -2.03 14.72
N ARG A 103 -20.13 -2.17 15.36
CA ARG A 103 -20.75 -3.46 15.61
C ARG A 103 -21.78 -3.79 14.53
N GLU A 104 -21.49 -4.90 13.86
CA GLU A 104 -22.39 -5.92 13.31
C GLU A 104 -23.33 -5.57 12.15
N GLY A 105 -23.11 -6.29 11.06
CA GLY A 105 -24.11 -6.60 10.04
C GLY A 105 -23.89 -8.02 9.57
N GLU A 106 -24.43 -8.99 10.31
CA GLU A 106 -24.66 -10.36 9.84
C GLU A 106 -25.58 -10.32 8.61
N ALA A 107 -25.13 -10.90 7.50
CA ALA A 107 -26.00 -11.26 6.38
C ALA A 107 -25.89 -12.77 6.15
N LYS A 108 -26.85 -13.51 6.71
CA LYS A 108 -27.16 -14.88 6.29
C LYS A 108 -27.88 -14.85 4.95
N ALA A 109 -27.30 -15.52 3.96
CA ALA A 109 -27.98 -16.22 2.86
C ALA A 109 -27.13 -17.47 2.61
N GLY A 110 -27.58 -18.71 2.79
CA GLY A 110 -28.80 -19.29 2.24
C GLY A 110 -28.47 -19.85 0.85
N GLN A 111 -28.12 -21.16 0.79
CA GLN A 111 -28.46 -22.21 -0.21
C GLN A 111 -28.48 -21.83 -1.71
N ASP A 112 -28.09 -22.62 -2.71
CA ASP A 112 -27.69 -24.01 -2.93
C ASP A 112 -27.26 -24.08 -4.43
N ALA A 113 -26.73 -25.24 -4.84
CA ALA A 113 -26.76 -25.81 -6.19
C ALA A 113 -25.47 -25.77 -7.04
N GLY A 114 -24.86 -26.96 -7.15
CA GLY A 114 -24.72 -27.59 -8.47
C GLY A 114 -23.31 -27.74 -9.02
N VAL A 115 -22.56 -28.75 -8.55
CA VAL A 115 -21.52 -29.37 -9.37
C VAL A 115 -21.55 -30.88 -9.17
N ALA A 116 -22.10 -31.60 -10.15
CA ALA A 116 -21.82 -33.01 -10.34
C ALA A 116 -21.50 -33.22 -11.83
N SER A 117 -20.20 -33.28 -12.09
CA SER A 117 -19.61 -33.80 -13.32
C SER A 117 -19.67 -35.34 -13.31
N GLY A 118 -19.72 -35.96 -14.49
CA GLY A 118 -19.59 -37.40 -14.71
C GLY A 118 -20.27 -37.77 -16.03
N GLU A 119 -19.67 -37.42 -17.17
CA GLU A 119 -18.68 -38.19 -17.93
C GLU A 119 -19.25 -39.48 -18.54
N ALA A 120 -19.14 -39.51 -19.87
CA ALA A 120 -19.69 -40.48 -20.78
C ALA A 120 -18.96 -41.83 -20.72
N GLY A 121 -19.73 -42.90 -20.92
CA GLY A 121 -19.27 -44.22 -21.34
C GLY A 121 -20.14 -44.69 -22.48
#